data_AF-W2UCE7-F1
#
_entry.id   AF-W2UCE7-F1
#
_cell.length_a   1.000
_cell.length_b   1.000
_cell.length_c   1.000
_cell.angle_alpha   90.00
_cell.angle_beta   90.00
_cell.angle_gamma   90.00
#
_symmetry.space_group_name_H-M   'P 1'
#
loop_
_entity.id
_entity.type
_entity.pdbx_description
1 polymer ?
#
loop_
_entity_poly.entity_id
_entity_poly.type
_entity_poly.pdbx_seq_one_letter_code
_entity_poly.pdbx_strand_id
1 'polypeptide(L)'
;MFADIGPDANPGSNSSITQDPSDASNTVVMSTRVGGTTTYNGLWFTESADGDDVLSSLQFAANDTVVSMRVRSATAGKTVLLKFEVGDSAVTTTATTTKADEWETLYFDFANPIEGTSINLESVYNKVVVIYDFLGSVDQGDQVFYFDDIGYGGITAPTTDVDSAPTTDADSAPTPTADAATVLSIFSDAYTDLEGTNFNPNWGQTGTVATDNGVLTYGNLNYQGTEFAAAQDVSGYTSLHVDVFSADGNPVKLFLIGNGETAYTLPVVANQWVSVDIPLTTFSGVDLTQVNQLKVDAQPAGSSEVVFDNIYFHSTTGTDTGTDTGTDTGTDTGTDTGTGTVAAGELITNGTFENADLAGWALDGAGTATVVNTEASGGNFSANLVVSEIQDSIIKAANLAAGELTIGQSVTVSFDLKAEYGGAGGVIFAQFFHESSTEGATNGDGGLGNGLAPLAATSDWQTFSYNETLDTDVSGGVSLMLKASCGAVAGCAIDAYIDNVSVIVN
;
A
#
# COMPACT_ATOMS: atom_id res chain seq x y z
N MET A 1 25.43 -15.01 29.26
CA MET A 1 26.57 -15.67 28.58
C MET A 1 26.43 -15.41 27.08
N PHE A 2 27.52 -15.13 26.34
CA PHE A 2 27.50 -14.95 24.88
C PHE A 2 28.30 -16.07 24.21
N ALA A 3 27.79 -16.66 23.13
CA ALA A 3 28.54 -17.63 22.32
C ALA A 3 28.05 -17.67 20.87
N ASP A 4 28.98 -17.89 19.94
CA ASP A 4 28.71 -17.95 18.52
C ASP A 4 27.97 -19.23 18.09
N ILE A 5 27.23 -19.13 16.99
CA ILE A 5 26.60 -20.20 16.22
C ILE A 5 27.19 -20.16 14.82
N GLY A 6 27.76 -21.25 14.34
CA GLY A 6 28.45 -21.33 13.05
C GLY A 6 29.44 -22.49 13.04
N PRO A 7 30.08 -22.82 11.90
CA PRO A 7 30.86 -24.04 11.79
C PRO A 7 32.00 -24.10 12.80
N ASP A 8 32.27 -25.32 13.27
CA ASP A 8 33.34 -25.71 14.19
C ASP A 8 34.78 -25.30 13.76
N ALA A 9 34.94 -24.58 12.64
CA ALA A 9 36.21 -24.05 12.17
C ALA A 9 36.69 -22.81 12.95
N ASN A 10 35.79 -22.02 13.57
CA ASN A 10 36.11 -20.87 14.43
C ASN A 10 35.10 -20.72 15.60
N PRO A 11 35.01 -21.70 16.51
CA PRO A 11 34.10 -21.60 17.66
C PRO A 11 34.53 -20.43 18.57
N GLY A 12 33.71 -19.38 18.62
CA GLY A 12 33.83 -18.27 19.59
C GLY A 12 34.72 -17.10 19.16
N SER A 13 34.78 -16.72 17.88
CA SER A 13 35.55 -15.54 17.42
C SER A 13 34.90 -14.73 16.30
N ASN A 14 33.63 -14.99 15.98
CA ASN A 14 32.90 -14.26 14.94
C ASN A 14 32.11 -13.09 15.52
N SER A 15 31.74 -13.15 16.81
CA SER A 15 31.05 -12.05 17.49
C SER A 15 31.89 -11.43 18.60
N SER A 16 31.74 -10.12 18.80
CA SER A 16 32.38 -9.37 19.87
C SER A 16 31.56 -8.14 20.26
N ILE A 17 31.77 -7.64 21.47
CA ILE A 17 31.32 -6.28 21.82
C ILE A 17 32.39 -5.31 21.31
N THR A 18 31.96 -4.32 20.53
CA THR A 18 32.83 -3.30 19.93
C THR A 18 32.20 -1.92 20.07
N GLN A 19 32.94 -0.85 19.76
CA GLN A 19 32.35 0.49 19.66
C GLN A 19 31.34 0.56 18.51
N ASP A 20 30.25 1.30 18.72
CA ASP A 20 29.31 1.63 17.66
C ASP A 20 30.05 2.36 16.53
N PRO A 21 29.96 1.90 15.27
CA PRO A 21 30.60 2.56 14.13
C PRO A 21 30.16 4.01 13.89
N SER A 22 28.96 4.39 14.37
CA SER A 22 28.36 5.72 14.20
C SER A 22 28.47 6.59 15.46
N ASP A 23 28.75 5.99 16.62
CA ASP A 23 28.89 6.68 17.89
C ASP A 23 29.97 6.02 18.78
N ALA A 24 31.19 6.55 18.75
CA ALA A 24 32.29 5.99 19.54
C ALA A 24 32.07 6.01 21.07
N SER A 25 31.03 6.68 21.57
CA SER A 25 30.63 6.66 22.98
C SER A 25 29.69 5.50 23.36
N ASN A 26 29.10 4.81 22.37
CA ASN A 26 28.25 3.64 22.53
C ASN A 26 29.02 2.33 22.22
N THR A 27 28.54 1.21 22.75
CA THR A 27 29.05 -0.13 22.45
C THR A 27 27.94 -1.03 21.95
N VAL A 28 28.24 -1.80 20.90
CA VAL A 28 27.27 -2.67 20.21
C VAL A 28 27.84 -4.08 20.07
N VAL A 29 26.98 -5.04 19.75
CA VAL A 29 27.45 -6.37 19.36
C VAL A 29 27.73 -6.37 17.87
N MET A 30 28.94 -6.78 17.49
CA MET A 30 29.34 -7.05 16.11
C MET A 30 29.39 -8.57 15.92
N SER A 31 28.91 -9.06 14.78
CA SER A 31 28.97 -10.47 14.39
C SER A 31 29.36 -10.57 12.90
N THR A 32 30.30 -11.46 12.61
CA THR A 32 30.71 -11.78 11.23
C THR A 32 30.03 -13.07 10.79
N ARG A 33 29.16 -12.98 9.78
CA ARG A 33 28.67 -14.13 9.04
C ARG A 33 29.76 -14.59 8.07
N VAL A 34 30.33 -15.75 8.33
CA VAL A 34 31.45 -16.29 7.52
C VAL A 34 30.95 -16.90 6.22
N GLY A 35 31.54 -16.47 5.11
CA GLY A 35 31.28 -16.98 3.77
C GLY A 35 31.79 -18.40 3.53
N GLY A 36 31.17 -19.12 2.59
CA GLY A 36 31.54 -20.51 2.25
C GLY A 36 31.16 -21.54 3.32
N THR A 37 30.18 -21.24 4.19
CA THR A 37 29.83 -22.08 5.34
C THR A 37 28.33 -22.43 5.40
N THR A 38 27.71 -22.49 6.60
CA THR A 38 26.28 -22.75 6.77
C THR A 38 25.48 -21.45 6.76
N THR A 39 24.18 -21.50 6.52
CA THR A 39 23.29 -20.34 6.71
C THR A 39 23.02 -20.05 8.19
N TYR A 40 23.25 -21.03 9.09
CA TYR A 40 23.15 -20.85 10.55
C TYR A 40 24.41 -20.21 11.12
N ASN A 41 24.63 -18.95 10.78
CA ASN A 41 25.73 -18.13 11.30
C ASN A 41 25.19 -16.95 12.11
N GLY A 42 25.61 -16.87 13.36
CA GLY A 42 25.24 -15.79 14.26
C GLY A 42 25.68 -16.10 15.68
N LEU A 43 24.82 -15.83 16.66
CA LEU A 43 25.15 -16.05 18.06
C LEU A 43 23.91 -16.40 18.87
N TRP A 44 24.15 -16.89 20.07
CA TRP A 44 23.16 -16.90 21.13
C TRP A 44 23.69 -16.20 22.36
N PHE A 45 22.73 -15.71 23.14
CA PHE A 45 23.02 -15.22 24.46
C PHE A 45 21.92 -15.61 25.44
N THR A 46 22.35 -15.73 26.69
CA THR A 46 21.50 -15.90 27.86
C THR A 46 21.87 -14.83 28.86
N GLU A 47 21.07 -14.67 29.91
CA GLU A 47 21.39 -13.77 31.01
C GLU A 47 22.80 -14.05 31.58
N SER A 48 23.41 -13.02 32.14
CA SER A 48 24.58 -13.19 33.01
C SER A 48 24.10 -13.61 34.40
N ALA A 49 24.86 -14.45 35.11
CA ALA A 49 24.47 -14.94 36.43
C ALA A 49 24.42 -13.86 37.55
N ASP A 50 24.81 -12.61 37.24
CA ASP A 50 25.12 -11.57 38.23
C ASP A 50 24.11 -10.39 38.27
N GLY A 51 22.94 -10.52 37.64
CA GLY A 51 21.73 -9.73 37.96
C GLY A 51 21.48 -8.47 37.11
N ASP A 52 20.43 -8.53 36.29
CA ASP A 52 19.20 -7.72 36.35
C ASP A 52 18.29 -8.29 35.24
N ASP A 53 17.12 -8.76 35.62
CA ASP A 53 16.56 -10.00 35.05
C ASP A 53 15.58 -9.78 33.89
N VAL A 54 16.09 -9.17 32.82
CA VAL A 54 15.27 -8.85 31.62
C VAL A 54 14.86 -10.12 30.86
N LEU A 55 15.65 -11.22 30.94
CA LEU A 55 15.33 -12.47 30.24
C LEU A 55 14.49 -13.45 31.09
N SER A 56 14.56 -13.50 32.43
CA SER A 56 13.62 -14.36 33.20
C SER A 56 12.19 -13.81 33.29
N SER A 57 11.97 -12.60 32.77
CA SER A 57 10.65 -12.01 32.61
C SER A 57 10.15 -12.04 31.16
N LEU A 58 10.94 -12.60 30.24
CA LEU A 58 10.57 -12.65 28.82
C LEU A 58 9.51 -13.73 28.56
N GLN A 59 8.24 -13.34 28.69
CA GLN A 59 7.07 -14.20 28.48
C GLN A 59 6.03 -13.46 27.64
N PHE A 60 5.91 -13.82 26.37
CA PHE A 60 4.94 -13.18 25.46
C PHE A 60 3.50 -13.23 25.99
N ALA A 61 2.76 -12.14 25.76
CA ALA A 61 1.31 -12.12 25.94
C ALA A 61 0.62 -12.23 24.57
N ALA A 62 -0.64 -12.68 24.55
CA ALA A 62 -1.38 -12.91 23.30
C ALA A 62 -1.50 -11.64 22.41
N ASN A 63 -1.43 -10.46 23.02
CA ASN A 63 -1.51 -9.16 22.37
C ASN A 63 -0.17 -8.39 22.40
N ASP A 64 0.93 -9.06 22.73
CA ASP A 64 2.26 -8.47 22.88
C ASP A 64 3.32 -9.50 22.48
N THR A 65 3.40 -9.72 21.16
CA THR A 65 4.24 -10.74 20.51
C THR A 65 5.37 -10.15 19.69
N VAL A 66 5.55 -8.82 19.70
CA VAL A 66 6.55 -8.15 18.87
C VAL A 66 7.82 -7.86 19.66
N VAL A 67 8.96 -8.08 19.02
CA VAL A 67 10.29 -7.72 19.53
C VAL A 67 10.95 -6.75 18.55
N SER A 68 11.57 -5.69 19.05
CA SER A 68 12.39 -4.79 18.22
C SER A 68 13.87 -5.09 18.41
N MET A 69 14.68 -4.88 17.37
CA MET A 69 16.14 -4.92 17.48
C MET A 69 16.74 -3.87 16.55
N ARG A 70 17.67 -3.07 17.05
CA ARG A 70 18.40 -2.12 16.22
C ARG A 70 19.53 -2.85 15.51
N VAL A 71 19.60 -2.76 14.19
CA VAL A 71 20.53 -3.51 13.34
C VAL A 71 21.23 -2.58 12.35
N ARG A 72 22.47 -2.91 12.00
CA ARG A 72 23.21 -2.31 10.89
C ARG A 72 23.93 -3.39 10.10
N SER A 73 23.74 -3.39 8.78
CA SER A 73 24.41 -4.27 7.82
C SER A 73 25.04 -3.44 6.71
N ALA A 74 26.07 -3.96 6.04
CA ALA A 74 26.71 -3.25 4.92
C ALA A 74 25.78 -3.06 3.71
N THR A 75 24.74 -3.88 3.57
CA THR A 75 23.77 -3.86 2.47
C THR A 75 22.37 -4.11 3.00
N ALA A 76 21.37 -3.51 2.35
CA ALA A 76 19.96 -3.85 2.54
C ALA A 76 19.63 -5.26 1.99
N GLY A 77 18.41 -5.75 2.23
CA GLY A 77 17.91 -7.03 1.73
C GLY A 77 18.47 -8.26 2.45
N LYS A 78 18.92 -8.13 3.71
CA LYS A 78 19.46 -9.23 4.50
C LYS A 78 18.43 -9.75 5.48
N THR A 79 18.11 -11.03 5.39
CA THR A 79 17.17 -11.69 6.31
C THR A 79 17.85 -11.99 7.63
N VAL A 80 17.42 -11.32 8.69
CA VAL A 80 17.82 -11.58 10.08
C VAL A 80 16.75 -12.48 10.69
N LEU A 81 17.17 -13.58 11.32
CA LEU A 81 16.31 -14.49 12.05
C LEU A 81 16.50 -14.27 13.54
N LEU A 82 15.40 -14.09 14.25
CA LEU A 82 15.37 -14.00 15.70
C LEU A 82 14.61 -15.20 16.26
N LYS A 83 15.23 -15.86 17.25
CA LYS A 83 14.69 -17.07 17.87
C LYS A 83 14.80 -17.00 19.39
N PHE A 84 13.75 -17.45 20.05
CA PHE A 84 13.68 -17.62 21.49
C PHE A 84 13.53 -19.10 21.84
N GLU A 85 14.30 -19.58 22.82
CA GLU A 85 14.31 -20.98 23.26
C GLU A 85 14.03 -21.10 24.77
N VAL A 86 13.33 -22.17 25.14
CA VAL A 86 13.09 -22.61 26.52
C VAL A 86 12.98 -24.12 26.58
N GLY A 87 13.95 -24.78 27.21
CA GLY A 87 14.04 -26.25 27.19
C GLY A 87 14.06 -26.78 25.75
N ASP A 88 13.11 -27.66 25.42
CA ASP A 88 12.94 -28.22 24.07
C ASP A 88 12.00 -27.38 23.17
N SER A 89 11.41 -26.30 23.70
CA SER A 89 10.51 -25.41 22.95
C SER A 89 11.25 -24.22 22.35
N ALA A 90 10.81 -23.79 21.17
CA ALA A 90 11.34 -22.60 20.52
C ALA A 90 10.27 -21.92 19.66
N VAL A 91 10.41 -20.59 19.52
CA VAL A 91 9.67 -19.79 18.55
C VAL A 91 10.67 -19.00 17.71
N THR A 92 10.42 -18.89 16.40
CA THR A 92 11.34 -18.25 15.45
C THR A 92 10.57 -17.42 14.44
N THR A 93 11.07 -16.23 14.12
CA THR A 93 10.57 -15.40 13.02
C THR A 93 11.72 -14.64 12.36
N THR A 94 11.47 -13.93 11.25
CA THR A 94 12.50 -13.17 10.54
C THR A 94 12.07 -11.73 10.28
N ALA A 95 13.05 -10.86 10.07
CA ALA A 95 12.87 -9.52 9.53
C ALA A 95 13.97 -9.24 8.50
N THR A 96 13.73 -8.33 7.56
CA THR A 96 14.69 -8.01 6.49
C THR A 96 15.20 -6.58 6.64
N THR A 97 16.52 -6.41 6.58
CA THR A 97 17.15 -5.07 6.59
C THR A 97 16.71 -4.27 5.35
N THR A 98 16.33 -3.01 5.54
CA THR A 98 15.92 -2.10 4.45
C THR A 98 17.00 -1.08 4.10
N LYS A 99 17.98 -0.87 4.97
CA LYS A 99 19.03 0.13 4.80
C LYS A 99 20.39 -0.50 4.58
N ALA A 100 21.25 0.20 3.84
CA ALA A 100 22.63 -0.20 3.61
C ALA A 100 23.56 0.73 4.39
N ASP A 101 24.41 0.15 5.24
CA ASP A 101 25.43 0.82 6.06
C ASP A 101 24.88 1.89 7.04
N GLU A 102 23.60 1.79 7.40
CA GLU A 102 22.90 2.66 8.34
C GLU A 102 22.26 1.85 9.46
N TRP A 103 22.07 2.49 10.62
CA TRP A 103 21.28 1.90 11.69
C TRP A 103 19.78 1.97 11.35
N GLU A 104 19.09 0.86 11.51
CA GLU A 104 17.63 0.75 11.45
C GLU A 104 17.09 -0.08 12.62
N THR A 105 15.79 0.01 12.89
CA THR A 105 15.13 -0.88 13.87
C THR A 105 14.30 -1.89 13.10
N LEU A 106 14.62 -3.17 13.28
CA LEU A 106 13.83 -4.28 12.77
C LEU A 106 12.80 -4.70 13.81
N TYR A 107 11.64 -5.14 13.35
CA TYR A 107 10.55 -5.63 14.18
C TYR A 107 10.25 -7.08 13.81
N PHE A 108 10.14 -7.93 14.82
CA PHE A 108 9.96 -9.37 14.70
C PHE A 108 8.62 -9.72 15.33
N ASP A 109 7.64 -10.10 14.49
CA ASP A 109 6.32 -10.48 14.95
C ASP A 109 6.21 -12.00 15.15
N PHE A 110 6.11 -12.40 16.42
CA PHE A 110 5.97 -13.81 16.80
C PHE A 110 4.52 -14.31 16.79
N ALA A 111 3.53 -13.47 16.42
CA ALA A 111 2.21 -13.94 16.02
C ALA A 111 2.28 -14.71 14.69
N ASN A 112 3.31 -14.45 13.87
CA ASN A 112 3.57 -15.06 12.58
C ASN A 112 4.93 -15.82 12.56
N PRO A 113 5.07 -16.93 13.30
CA PRO A 113 6.33 -17.66 13.37
C PRO A 113 6.60 -18.50 12.10
N ILE A 114 7.87 -18.83 11.86
CA ILE A 114 8.27 -19.80 10.82
C ILE A 114 7.61 -21.16 11.11
N GLU A 115 7.12 -21.81 10.05
CA GLU A 115 6.50 -23.14 10.09
C GLU A 115 7.34 -24.14 10.91
N GLY A 116 6.67 -24.90 11.79
CA GLY A 116 7.31 -25.88 12.66
C GLY A 116 7.85 -25.31 13.98
N THR A 117 7.71 -24.00 14.22
CA THR A 117 7.92 -23.38 15.53
C THR A 117 6.61 -22.78 16.05
N SER A 118 6.49 -22.56 17.36
CA SER A 118 5.26 -21.98 17.93
C SER A 118 5.56 -21.18 19.18
N ILE A 119 4.85 -20.07 19.33
CA ILE A 119 4.93 -19.23 20.52
C ILE A 119 4.26 -19.95 21.69
N ASN A 120 4.92 -19.96 22.83
CA ASN A 120 4.40 -20.53 24.07
C ASN A 120 4.20 -19.39 25.08
N LEU A 121 2.96 -18.92 25.17
CA LEU A 121 2.56 -17.81 26.05
C LEU A 121 2.64 -18.15 27.54
N GLU A 122 2.83 -19.44 27.89
CA GLU A 122 2.95 -19.90 29.27
C GLU A 122 4.42 -20.07 29.71
N SER A 123 5.37 -19.87 28.78
CA SER A 123 6.79 -20.08 29.04
C SER A 123 7.58 -18.78 29.13
N VAL A 124 8.54 -18.77 30.04
CA VAL A 124 9.59 -17.76 30.10
C VAL A 124 10.76 -18.23 29.25
N TYR A 125 11.09 -17.48 28.21
CA TYR A 125 12.21 -17.77 27.31
C TYR A 125 13.52 -17.30 27.92
N ASN A 126 14.53 -18.17 27.98
CA ASN A 126 15.79 -17.88 28.68
C ASN A 126 17.02 -17.87 27.78
N LYS A 127 16.83 -18.07 26.47
CA LYS A 127 17.89 -18.01 25.47
C LYS A 127 17.39 -17.33 24.20
N VAL A 128 18.18 -16.36 23.74
CA VAL A 128 17.95 -15.62 22.50
C VAL A 128 19.01 -16.03 21.49
N VAL A 129 18.58 -16.21 20.25
CA VAL A 129 19.41 -16.63 19.12
C VAL A 129 19.18 -15.64 17.99
N VAL A 130 20.28 -15.10 17.43
CA VAL A 130 20.26 -14.21 16.26
C VAL A 130 21.07 -14.88 15.16
N ILE A 131 20.49 -15.03 13.97
CA ILE A 131 21.15 -15.57 12.77
C ILE A 131 21.07 -14.54 11.65
N TYR A 132 22.19 -14.30 10.96
CA TYR A 132 22.29 -13.25 9.94
C TYR A 132 22.30 -13.80 8.52
N ASP A 133 21.63 -13.10 7.61
CA ASP A 133 21.45 -13.45 6.20
C ASP A 133 21.03 -14.93 6.05
N PHE A 134 19.98 -15.30 6.78
CA PHE A 134 19.48 -16.68 6.93
C PHE A 134 19.06 -17.31 5.58
N LEU A 135 18.52 -16.49 4.67
CA LEU A 135 18.15 -16.89 3.31
C LEU A 135 19.26 -16.61 2.28
N GLY A 136 20.37 -16.01 2.71
CA GLY A 136 21.51 -15.71 1.85
C GLY A 136 22.28 -16.95 1.42
N SER A 137 22.96 -16.87 0.28
CA SER A 137 23.78 -17.96 -0.23
C SER A 137 24.89 -18.36 0.74
N VAL A 138 25.27 -19.64 0.73
CA VAL A 138 26.46 -20.10 1.45
C VAL A 138 27.74 -19.70 0.73
N ASP A 139 27.71 -19.51 -0.60
CA ASP A 139 28.89 -19.23 -1.44
C ASP A 139 29.30 -17.75 -1.47
N GLN A 140 28.65 -16.91 -0.65
CA GLN A 140 29.00 -15.49 -0.53
C GLN A 140 30.25 -15.28 0.32
N GLY A 141 30.84 -14.07 0.24
CA GLY A 141 31.93 -13.66 1.13
C GLY A 141 31.46 -13.33 2.55
N ASP A 142 32.40 -13.06 3.44
CA ASP A 142 32.12 -12.64 4.81
C ASP A 142 31.28 -11.36 4.86
N GLN A 143 30.36 -11.30 5.81
CA GLN A 143 29.52 -10.13 6.06
C GLN A 143 29.54 -9.76 7.52
N VAL A 144 29.66 -8.47 7.81
CA VAL A 144 29.62 -7.95 9.18
C VAL A 144 28.25 -7.34 9.45
N PHE A 145 27.68 -7.73 10.59
CA PHE A 145 26.44 -7.20 11.14
C PHE A 145 26.73 -6.59 12.51
N TYR A 146 25.98 -5.55 12.85
CA TYR A 146 25.93 -4.99 14.19
C TYR A 146 24.49 -5.03 14.69
N PHE A 147 24.30 -5.26 15.99
CA PHE A 147 23.02 -5.03 16.63
C PHE A 147 23.17 -4.41 18.03
N ASP A 148 22.12 -3.73 18.44
CA ASP A 148 21.93 -3.13 19.76
C ASP A 148 20.43 -3.06 20.09
N ASP A 149 20.07 -2.58 21.29
CA ASP A 149 18.72 -2.17 21.65
C ASP A 149 17.62 -3.21 21.33
N ILE A 150 17.76 -4.43 21.86
CA ILE A 150 16.67 -5.43 21.78
C ILE A 150 15.57 -5.02 22.78
N GLY A 151 14.40 -4.68 22.26
CA GLY A 151 13.23 -4.27 23.03
C GLY A 151 12.16 -5.37 23.04
N TYR A 152 11.46 -5.50 24.17
CA TYR A 152 10.32 -6.39 24.34
C TYR A 152 9.28 -5.75 25.28
N GLY A 153 7.99 -6.03 25.04
CA GLY A 153 6.89 -5.61 25.91
C GLY A 153 6.33 -4.24 25.52
N GLY A 154 5.04 -4.20 25.16
CA GLY A 154 4.35 -2.98 24.73
C GLY A 154 4.90 -2.41 23.42
N ILE A 155 5.54 -3.24 22.61
CA ILE A 155 6.06 -2.85 21.31
C ILE A 155 4.98 -3.13 20.28
N THR A 156 4.49 -2.07 19.67
CA THR A 156 3.79 -2.16 18.40
C THR A 156 4.87 -2.05 17.34
N ALA A 157 5.04 -3.06 16.49
CA ALA A 157 5.78 -2.84 15.26
C ALA A 157 5.13 -1.63 14.59
N PRO A 158 5.87 -0.61 14.12
CA PRO A 158 5.30 0.36 13.22
C PRO A 158 4.63 -0.50 12.15
N THR A 159 3.32 -0.37 12.04
CA THR A 159 2.64 -0.93 10.90
C THR A 159 3.32 -0.24 9.74
N THR A 160 4.16 -0.99 9.05
CA THR A 160 4.33 -0.72 7.65
C THR A 160 2.92 -0.88 7.12
N ASP A 161 2.15 0.21 7.03
CA ASP A 161 1.25 0.34 5.90
C ASP A 161 2.18 0.32 4.69
N VAL A 162 2.50 -0.90 4.28
CA VAL A 162 2.86 -1.21 2.92
C VAL A 162 1.54 -1.29 2.18
N ASP A 163 0.96 -0.12 1.91
CA ASP A 163 0.58 0.07 0.53
C ASP A 163 1.88 0.36 -0.23
N SER A 164 2.29 -0.60 -1.07
CA SER A 164 3.42 -0.55 -2.00
C SER A 164 4.85 -0.80 -1.45
N ALA A 165 5.09 -2.04 -0.99
CA ALA A 165 6.27 -2.82 -1.39
C ALA A 165 5.91 -4.31 -1.37
N PRO A 166 6.32 -5.11 -2.36
CA PRO A 166 5.69 -6.39 -2.66
C PRO A 166 5.93 -7.38 -1.52
N THR A 167 4.85 -7.91 -0.98
CA THR A 167 4.88 -9.22 -0.35
C THR A 167 5.22 -10.21 -1.46
N THR A 168 6.40 -10.81 -1.44
CA THR A 168 6.65 -12.00 -2.25
C THR A 168 5.93 -13.19 -1.62
N ASP A 169 4.60 -13.14 -1.56
CA ASP A 169 3.84 -14.32 -1.94
C ASP A 169 3.86 -14.30 -3.46
N ALA A 170 4.91 -14.90 -4.03
CA ALA A 170 5.04 -15.02 -5.48
C ALA A 170 3.91 -15.86 -6.13
N ASP A 171 2.98 -16.35 -5.32
CA ASP A 171 1.88 -17.23 -5.73
C ASP A 171 0.54 -16.49 -5.97
N SER A 172 0.34 -15.24 -5.53
CA SER A 172 -0.94 -14.52 -5.74
C SER A 172 -0.78 -13.16 -6.40
N ALA A 173 -1.71 -12.82 -7.30
CA ALA A 173 -1.77 -11.50 -7.93
C ALA A 173 -2.16 -10.40 -6.91
N PRO A 174 -1.81 -9.13 -7.17
CA PRO A 174 -2.26 -7.99 -6.37
C PRO A 174 -3.80 -7.91 -6.29
N THR A 175 -4.34 -7.45 -5.15
CA THR A 175 -5.79 -7.20 -5.03
C THR A 175 -6.17 -5.91 -5.75
N PRO A 176 -7.20 -5.91 -6.62
CA PRO A 176 -7.67 -4.69 -7.28
C PRO A 176 -8.21 -3.63 -6.32
N THR A 177 -7.99 -2.36 -6.66
CA THR A 177 -8.39 -1.20 -5.82
C THR A 177 -9.38 -0.25 -6.50
N ALA A 178 -9.71 -0.47 -7.78
CA ALA A 178 -10.70 0.33 -8.51
C ALA A 178 -12.12 0.16 -7.93
N ASP A 179 -12.93 1.20 -7.99
CA ASP A 179 -14.32 1.10 -7.55
C ASP A 179 -15.10 0.16 -8.47
N ALA A 180 -15.72 -0.87 -7.89
CA ALA A 180 -16.54 -1.85 -8.61
C ALA A 180 -17.63 -1.20 -9.50
N ALA A 181 -18.14 -0.02 -9.14
CA ALA A 181 -19.12 0.72 -9.94
C ALA A 181 -18.54 1.30 -11.25
N THR A 182 -17.22 1.51 -11.27
CA THR A 182 -16.46 2.05 -12.41
C THR A 182 -15.75 0.97 -13.20
N VAL A 183 -16.02 -0.30 -12.88
CA VAL A 183 -15.31 -1.45 -13.39
C VAL A 183 -16.22 -2.31 -14.26
N LEU A 184 -15.75 -2.61 -15.47
CA LEU A 184 -16.25 -3.75 -16.24
C LEU A 184 -15.24 -4.89 -16.12
N SER A 185 -15.51 -5.82 -15.21
CA SER A 185 -14.65 -6.99 -14.99
C SER A 185 -14.83 -8.03 -16.08
N ILE A 186 -13.72 -8.55 -16.59
CA ILE A 186 -13.68 -9.70 -17.51
C ILE A 186 -13.27 -10.96 -16.75
N PHE A 187 -12.30 -10.85 -15.84
CA PHE A 187 -11.85 -11.92 -14.96
C PHE A 187 -11.26 -11.34 -13.67
N SER A 188 -11.88 -11.58 -12.52
CA SER A 188 -11.37 -11.17 -11.20
C SER A 188 -12.12 -11.92 -10.10
N ASP A 189 -11.48 -12.15 -8.97
CA ASP A 189 -12.14 -12.64 -7.75
C ASP A 189 -12.70 -11.50 -6.87
N ALA A 190 -12.30 -10.25 -7.12
CA ALA A 190 -12.73 -9.06 -6.40
C ALA A 190 -14.00 -8.41 -6.97
N TYR A 191 -14.27 -8.58 -8.27
CA TYR A 191 -15.41 -7.97 -8.96
C TYR A 191 -16.38 -9.00 -9.54
N THR A 192 -17.56 -8.53 -9.97
CA THR A 192 -18.49 -9.38 -10.73
C THR A 192 -18.09 -9.40 -12.21
N ASP A 193 -17.65 -10.56 -12.69
CA ASP A 193 -17.24 -10.76 -14.08
C ASP A 193 -18.38 -10.68 -15.09
N LEU A 194 -18.04 -10.20 -16.29
CA LEU A 194 -18.93 -10.13 -17.45
C LEU A 194 -19.44 -11.54 -17.80
N GLU A 195 -20.74 -11.72 -17.62
CA GLU A 195 -21.41 -13.01 -17.82
C GLU A 195 -21.23 -13.53 -19.26
N GLY A 196 -20.95 -14.82 -19.38
CA GLY A 196 -20.85 -15.51 -20.67
C GLY A 196 -19.52 -15.30 -21.40
N THR A 197 -18.52 -14.71 -20.75
CA THR A 197 -17.15 -14.65 -21.26
C THR A 197 -16.58 -16.06 -21.48
N ASN A 198 -16.10 -16.32 -22.70
CA ASN A 198 -15.49 -17.58 -23.10
C ASN A 198 -13.98 -17.42 -23.24
N PHE A 199 -13.23 -17.89 -22.24
CA PHE A 199 -11.76 -17.86 -22.23
C PHE A 199 -11.10 -18.91 -23.13
N ASN A 200 -11.89 -19.80 -23.75
CA ASN A 200 -11.38 -20.82 -24.67
C ASN A 200 -12.25 -20.98 -25.93
N PRO A 201 -12.34 -19.93 -26.79
CA PRO A 201 -13.10 -19.99 -28.03
C PRO A 201 -12.42 -20.91 -29.06
N ASN A 202 -13.13 -21.39 -30.08
CA ASN A 202 -12.53 -22.31 -31.07
C ASN A 202 -12.01 -21.55 -32.31
N TRP A 203 -11.05 -20.64 -32.16
CA TRP A 203 -10.44 -19.86 -33.25
C TRP A 203 -9.33 -20.60 -34.01
N GLY A 204 -8.98 -21.80 -33.57
CA GLY A 204 -7.86 -22.59 -34.09
C GLY A 204 -6.56 -22.39 -33.32
N GLN A 205 -6.65 -21.83 -32.11
CA GLN A 205 -5.56 -21.82 -31.15
C GLN A 205 -5.20 -23.24 -30.69
N THR A 206 -3.98 -23.36 -30.14
CA THR A 206 -3.49 -24.56 -29.47
C THR A 206 -3.00 -24.18 -28.08
N GLY A 207 -3.24 -25.04 -27.10
CA GLY A 207 -2.83 -24.80 -25.72
C GLY A 207 -3.84 -25.39 -24.74
N THR A 208 -3.69 -25.02 -23.48
CA THR A 208 -4.59 -25.36 -22.38
C THR A 208 -5.04 -24.08 -21.68
N VAL A 209 -6.31 -24.03 -21.29
CA VAL A 209 -6.88 -22.96 -20.48
C VAL A 209 -7.38 -23.57 -19.18
N ALA A 210 -6.99 -22.98 -18.05
CA ALA A 210 -7.46 -23.38 -16.72
C ALA A 210 -7.82 -22.13 -15.91
N THR A 211 -8.83 -22.27 -15.07
CA THR A 211 -9.20 -21.28 -14.05
C THR A 211 -9.21 -22.02 -12.71
N ASP A 212 -8.26 -21.75 -11.84
CA ASP A 212 -8.11 -22.39 -10.53
C ASP A 212 -7.57 -21.38 -9.53
N ASN A 213 -8.02 -21.44 -8.27
CA ASN A 213 -7.61 -20.51 -7.20
C ASN A 213 -7.61 -19.02 -7.59
N GLY A 214 -8.63 -18.54 -8.30
CA GLY A 214 -8.77 -17.14 -8.65
C GLY A 214 -7.95 -16.69 -9.87
N VAL A 215 -7.09 -17.54 -10.46
CA VAL A 215 -6.24 -17.15 -11.60
C VAL A 215 -6.65 -17.83 -12.92
N LEU A 216 -6.34 -17.18 -14.03
CA LEU A 216 -6.54 -17.66 -15.40
C LEU A 216 -5.20 -18.07 -16.03
N THR A 217 -4.99 -19.36 -16.24
CA THR A 217 -3.75 -19.90 -16.82
C THR A 217 -3.93 -20.28 -18.27
N TYR A 218 -3.02 -19.78 -19.12
CA TYR A 218 -2.85 -20.22 -20.50
C TYR A 218 -1.52 -20.97 -20.67
N GLY A 219 -1.58 -22.28 -20.91
CA GLY A 219 -0.41 -23.13 -21.09
C GLY A 219 -0.22 -23.60 -22.53
N ASN A 220 1.02 -23.92 -22.91
CA ASN A 220 1.40 -24.38 -24.26
C ASN A 220 0.88 -23.46 -25.38
N LEU A 221 0.86 -22.15 -25.13
CA LEU A 221 0.17 -21.17 -25.94
C LEU A 221 0.90 -20.89 -27.26
N ASN A 222 0.19 -20.98 -28.39
CA ASN A 222 0.61 -20.32 -29.65
C ASN A 222 -0.01 -18.92 -29.77
N TYR A 223 -1.29 -18.82 -29.46
CA TYR A 223 -2.07 -17.64 -29.09
C TYR A 223 -3.31 -18.15 -28.35
N GLN A 224 -4.00 -17.31 -27.59
CA GLN A 224 -5.27 -17.68 -26.95
C GLN A 224 -6.25 -16.52 -27.04
N GLY A 225 -7.50 -16.84 -27.37
CA GLY A 225 -8.58 -15.86 -27.41
C GLY A 225 -9.42 -15.87 -26.14
N THR A 226 -10.03 -14.72 -25.87
CA THR A 226 -11.19 -14.57 -24.96
C THR A 226 -12.30 -13.91 -25.76
N GLU A 227 -13.50 -14.49 -25.74
CA GLU A 227 -14.66 -14.02 -26.50
C GLU A 227 -15.79 -13.63 -25.56
N PHE A 228 -16.26 -12.38 -25.65
CA PHE A 228 -17.38 -11.89 -24.85
C PHE A 228 -18.71 -12.34 -25.47
N ALA A 229 -19.74 -12.54 -24.64
CA ALA A 229 -21.05 -12.97 -25.11
C ALA A 229 -21.73 -11.97 -26.05
N ALA A 230 -21.41 -10.68 -25.89
CA ALA A 230 -21.83 -9.58 -26.74
C ALA A 230 -20.75 -8.50 -26.78
N ALA A 231 -20.80 -7.65 -27.80
CA ALA A 231 -19.96 -6.46 -27.86
C ALA A 231 -20.27 -5.51 -26.70
N GLN A 232 -19.23 -5.00 -26.08
CA GLN A 232 -19.24 -4.05 -24.97
C GLN A 232 -18.81 -2.68 -25.48
N ASP A 233 -19.50 -1.64 -25.02
CA ASP A 233 -19.01 -0.28 -25.17
C ASP A 233 -18.08 0.03 -24.01
N VAL A 234 -16.78 0.09 -24.31
CA VAL A 234 -15.74 0.45 -23.34
C VAL A 234 -15.18 1.85 -23.58
N SER A 235 -15.80 2.64 -24.47
CA SER A 235 -15.30 3.98 -24.82
C SER A 235 -15.39 4.99 -23.67
N GLY A 236 -16.21 4.69 -22.65
CA GLY A 236 -16.30 5.46 -21.40
C GLY A 236 -15.21 5.13 -20.38
N TYR A 237 -14.47 4.03 -20.55
CA TYR A 237 -13.39 3.65 -19.63
C TYR A 237 -12.08 4.37 -19.99
N THR A 238 -11.19 4.59 -19.02
CA THR A 238 -9.87 5.18 -19.27
C THR A 238 -8.81 4.13 -19.57
N SER A 239 -8.89 2.97 -18.91
CA SER A 239 -7.82 1.97 -18.90
C SER A 239 -8.37 0.54 -18.98
N LEU A 240 -7.57 -0.35 -19.55
CA LEU A 240 -7.68 -1.80 -19.37
C LEU A 240 -6.58 -2.23 -18.38
N HIS A 241 -7.00 -2.70 -17.21
CA HIS A 241 -6.13 -3.27 -16.19
C HIS A 241 -5.94 -4.76 -16.41
N VAL A 242 -4.72 -5.24 -16.18
CA VAL A 242 -4.35 -6.67 -16.20
C VAL A 242 -3.23 -6.93 -15.19
N ASP A 243 -3.39 -7.96 -14.36
CA ASP A 243 -2.28 -8.59 -13.66
C ASP A 243 -1.75 -9.77 -14.48
N VAL A 244 -0.45 -9.80 -14.73
CA VAL A 244 0.19 -10.85 -15.54
C VAL A 244 1.41 -11.44 -14.84
N PHE A 245 1.52 -12.76 -14.88
CA PHE A 245 2.67 -13.53 -14.41
C PHE A 245 3.19 -14.47 -15.49
N SER A 246 4.52 -14.57 -15.60
CA SER A 246 5.19 -15.63 -16.35
C SER A 246 6.47 -16.06 -15.65
N ALA A 247 6.73 -17.36 -15.58
CA ALA A 247 7.96 -17.91 -15.02
C ALA A 247 9.22 -17.57 -15.86
N ASP A 248 9.05 -17.37 -17.17
CA ASP A 248 10.17 -17.17 -18.10
C ASP A 248 10.47 -15.70 -18.43
N GLY A 249 9.53 -14.79 -18.12
CA GLY A 249 9.66 -13.36 -18.41
C GLY A 249 9.70 -13.02 -19.91
N ASN A 250 9.28 -13.93 -20.79
CA ASN A 250 9.26 -13.68 -22.22
C ASN A 250 8.11 -12.74 -22.61
N PRO A 251 8.29 -11.84 -23.60
CA PRO A 251 7.27 -10.86 -23.95
C PRO A 251 5.91 -11.47 -24.27
N VAL A 252 4.89 -10.98 -23.58
CA VAL A 252 3.48 -11.32 -23.80
C VAL A 252 2.81 -10.15 -24.51
N LYS A 253 2.04 -10.43 -25.56
CA LYS A 253 1.22 -9.42 -26.24
C LYS A 253 -0.24 -9.65 -25.92
N LEU A 254 -0.88 -8.59 -25.44
CA LEU A 254 -2.33 -8.51 -25.29
C LEU A 254 -2.90 -7.70 -26.45
N PHE A 255 -3.99 -8.18 -27.04
CA PHE A 255 -4.71 -7.50 -28.10
C PHE A 255 -6.12 -7.20 -27.62
N LEU A 256 -6.56 -5.96 -27.83
CA LEU A 256 -7.95 -5.57 -27.72
C LEU A 256 -8.60 -5.67 -29.11
N ILE A 257 -9.78 -6.31 -29.18
CA ILE A 257 -10.46 -6.60 -30.44
C ILE A 257 -11.92 -6.16 -30.36
N GLY A 258 -12.33 -5.45 -31.40
CA GLY A 258 -13.71 -5.06 -31.69
C GLY A 258 -13.91 -5.01 -33.20
N ASN A 259 -14.21 -3.83 -33.76
CA ASN A 259 -14.16 -3.59 -35.21
C ASN A 259 -12.75 -3.16 -35.68
N GLY A 260 -11.76 -3.98 -35.34
CA GLY A 260 -10.33 -3.70 -35.47
C GLY A 260 -9.55 -4.41 -34.37
N GLU A 261 -8.24 -4.53 -34.52
CA GLU A 261 -7.37 -5.20 -33.56
C GLU A 261 -6.08 -4.38 -33.36
N THR A 262 -5.70 -4.13 -32.11
CA THR A 262 -4.44 -3.47 -31.77
C THR A 262 -3.75 -4.21 -30.62
N ALA A 263 -2.44 -4.39 -30.72
CA ALA A 263 -1.62 -5.09 -29.74
C ALA A 263 -0.91 -4.11 -28.78
N TYR A 264 -0.80 -4.49 -27.52
CA TYR A 264 0.09 -3.93 -26.53
C TYR A 264 1.05 -5.02 -26.03
N THR A 265 2.32 -4.69 -25.84
CA THR A 265 3.30 -5.63 -25.27
C THR A 265 3.37 -5.42 -23.77
N LEU A 266 2.95 -6.41 -23.00
CA LEU A 266 2.92 -6.35 -21.55
C LEU A 266 4.36 -6.33 -21.00
N PRO A 267 4.66 -5.46 -20.02
CA PRO A 267 5.90 -5.53 -19.27
C PRO A 267 5.85 -6.74 -18.34
N VAL A 268 6.49 -7.85 -18.71
CA VAL A 268 6.57 -9.04 -17.87
C VAL A 268 7.94 -9.16 -17.21
N VAL A 269 7.96 -9.64 -15.97
CA VAL A 269 9.18 -9.94 -15.22
C VAL A 269 9.14 -11.40 -14.80
N ALA A 270 10.24 -12.12 -15.02
CA ALA A 270 10.28 -13.56 -14.75
C ALA A 270 10.00 -13.87 -13.27
N ASN A 271 9.04 -14.74 -13.02
CA ASN A 271 8.58 -15.19 -11.69
C ASN A 271 8.03 -14.05 -10.82
N GLN A 272 7.37 -13.05 -11.43
CA GLN A 272 6.70 -11.97 -10.72
C GLN A 272 5.36 -11.63 -11.37
N TRP A 273 4.38 -11.32 -10.55
CA TRP A 273 3.16 -10.65 -10.97
C TRP A 273 3.47 -9.20 -11.32
N VAL A 274 2.92 -8.73 -12.43
CA VAL A 274 3.02 -7.33 -12.86
C VAL A 274 1.62 -6.81 -13.16
N SER A 275 1.22 -5.75 -12.45
CA SER A 275 -0.01 -5.00 -12.71
C SER A 275 0.23 -3.95 -13.79
N VAL A 276 -0.69 -3.86 -14.73
CA VAL A 276 -0.57 -2.96 -15.88
C VAL A 276 -1.90 -2.29 -16.17
N ASP A 277 -1.94 -0.97 -16.00
CA ASP A 277 -3.00 -0.13 -16.56
C ASP A 277 -2.62 0.33 -17.95
N ILE A 278 -3.32 -0.19 -18.96
CA ILE A 278 -3.10 0.16 -20.35
C ILE A 278 -4.12 1.25 -20.73
N PRO A 279 -3.69 2.49 -21.02
CA PRO A 279 -4.60 3.54 -21.45
C PRO A 279 -5.34 3.12 -22.73
N LEU A 280 -6.67 3.27 -22.78
CA LEU A 280 -7.44 2.84 -23.95
C LEU A 280 -7.09 3.59 -25.24
N THR A 281 -6.48 4.78 -25.11
CA THR A 281 -5.89 5.54 -26.21
C THR A 281 -4.79 4.79 -26.96
N THR A 282 -4.18 3.77 -26.34
CA THR A 282 -3.20 2.85 -26.94
C THR A 282 -3.83 2.03 -28.07
N PHE A 283 -5.14 1.74 -28.00
CA PHE A 283 -5.87 0.90 -28.94
C PHE A 283 -6.54 1.72 -30.06
N SER A 284 -5.85 2.71 -30.62
CA SER A 284 -6.42 3.64 -31.61
C SER A 284 -6.96 3.00 -32.90
N GLY A 285 -6.63 1.73 -33.17
CA GLY A 285 -7.14 0.93 -34.29
C GLY A 285 -8.36 0.08 -33.95
N VAL A 286 -8.90 0.19 -32.73
CA VAL A 286 -10.06 -0.57 -32.24
C VAL A 286 -11.25 0.38 -32.09
N ASP A 287 -12.42 -0.08 -32.51
CA ASP A 287 -13.68 0.59 -32.17
C ASP A 287 -14.05 0.25 -30.73
N LEU A 288 -13.77 1.17 -29.81
CA LEU A 288 -14.00 0.98 -28.37
C LEU A 288 -15.49 0.82 -28.02
N THR A 289 -16.41 1.21 -28.91
CA THR A 289 -17.85 1.01 -28.68
C THR A 289 -18.33 -0.40 -29.00
N GLN A 290 -17.45 -1.23 -29.59
CA GLN A 290 -17.78 -2.56 -30.13
C GLN A 290 -16.75 -3.62 -29.73
N VAL A 291 -16.11 -3.47 -28.57
CA VAL A 291 -15.11 -4.44 -28.09
C VAL A 291 -15.80 -5.73 -27.71
N ASN A 292 -15.35 -6.85 -28.27
CA ASN A 292 -15.99 -8.14 -28.03
C ASN A 292 -14.99 -9.27 -27.76
N GLN A 293 -13.69 -8.99 -27.86
CA GLN A 293 -12.66 -10.04 -27.83
C GLN A 293 -11.35 -9.51 -27.25
N LEU A 294 -10.62 -10.39 -26.57
CA LEU A 294 -9.20 -10.22 -26.24
C LEU A 294 -8.39 -11.35 -26.92
N LYS A 295 -7.11 -11.10 -27.18
CA LYS A 295 -6.18 -12.16 -27.60
C LYS A 295 -4.84 -12.00 -26.90
N VAL A 296 -4.25 -13.12 -26.51
CA VAL A 296 -2.90 -13.20 -25.95
C VAL A 296 -2.00 -13.98 -26.91
N ASP A 297 -0.80 -13.47 -27.16
CA ASP A 297 0.28 -14.14 -27.90
C ASP A 297 1.56 -14.08 -27.06
N ALA A 298 2.21 -15.21 -26.86
CA ALA A 298 3.46 -15.32 -26.12
C ALA A 298 4.47 -16.17 -26.89
N GLN A 299 5.74 -15.86 -26.68
CA GLN A 299 6.85 -16.55 -27.33
C GLN A 299 7.74 -17.25 -26.30
N PRO A 300 8.27 -18.45 -26.58
CA PRO A 300 8.11 -19.23 -27.81
C PRO A 300 6.71 -19.88 -27.94
N ALA A 301 6.12 -19.76 -29.13
CA ALA A 301 4.82 -20.35 -29.42
C ALA A 301 4.81 -21.88 -29.24
N GLY A 302 3.76 -22.38 -28.58
CA GLY A 302 3.52 -23.80 -28.33
C GLY A 302 4.16 -24.35 -27.05
N SER A 303 4.90 -23.53 -26.29
CA SER A 303 5.46 -23.92 -24.99
C SER A 303 5.41 -22.83 -23.93
N SER A 304 4.92 -21.63 -24.26
CA SER A 304 4.77 -20.55 -23.29
C SER A 304 3.61 -20.83 -22.33
N GLU A 305 3.80 -20.46 -21.08
CA GLU A 305 2.76 -20.43 -20.05
C GLU A 305 2.66 -19.02 -19.51
N VAL A 306 1.45 -18.48 -19.47
CA VAL A 306 1.16 -17.15 -18.94
C VAL A 306 -0.04 -17.27 -18.01
N VAL A 307 0.06 -16.65 -16.85
CA VAL A 307 -1.01 -16.61 -15.85
C VAL A 307 -1.50 -15.16 -15.76
N PHE A 308 -2.81 -15.01 -15.67
CA PHE A 308 -3.48 -13.73 -15.52
C PHE A 308 -4.36 -13.73 -14.29
N ASP A 309 -4.52 -12.56 -13.71
CA ASP A 309 -5.58 -12.23 -12.78
C ASP A 309 -6.08 -10.83 -13.12
N ASN A 310 -7.23 -10.43 -12.57
CA ASN A 310 -7.73 -9.06 -12.58
C ASN A 310 -7.68 -8.38 -13.96
N ILE A 311 -8.42 -8.92 -14.91
CA ILE A 311 -8.62 -8.34 -16.24
C ILE A 311 -9.90 -7.51 -16.20
N TYR A 312 -9.79 -6.19 -16.23
CA TYR A 312 -10.97 -5.31 -16.19
C TYR A 312 -10.76 -3.95 -16.84
N PHE A 313 -11.83 -3.36 -17.38
CA PHE A 313 -11.81 -1.96 -17.79
C PHE A 313 -12.21 -1.08 -16.61
N HIS A 314 -11.57 0.06 -16.43
CA HIS A 314 -11.95 1.01 -15.39
C HIS A 314 -11.73 2.47 -15.78
N SER A 315 -12.41 3.33 -15.03
CA SER A 315 -12.22 4.78 -15.02
C SER A 315 -12.01 5.27 -13.60
N THR A 316 -11.14 6.26 -13.43
CA THR A 316 -11.00 6.98 -12.15
C THR A 316 -12.19 7.90 -11.84
N THR A 317 -13.16 7.99 -12.75
CA THR A 317 -14.43 8.71 -12.60
C THR A 317 -15.56 7.88 -13.21
N GLY A 318 -16.62 7.60 -12.45
CA GLY A 318 -17.73 6.77 -12.91
C GLY A 318 -18.43 7.33 -14.16
N THR A 319 -18.26 6.64 -15.28
CA THR A 319 -19.17 6.79 -16.43
C THR A 319 -20.40 5.93 -16.19
N ASP A 320 -21.48 6.59 -15.79
CA ASP A 320 -22.82 6.01 -15.73
C ASP A 320 -23.23 5.48 -17.12
N THR A 321 -23.46 4.17 -17.20
CA THR A 321 -24.07 3.50 -18.37
C THR A 321 -25.49 3.00 -18.08
N GLY A 322 -26.14 3.46 -17.01
CA GLY A 322 -27.48 3.03 -16.60
C GLY A 322 -28.57 4.04 -16.95
N THR A 323 -29.43 3.72 -17.91
CA THR A 323 -30.73 4.40 -18.06
C THR A 323 -31.57 4.23 -16.79
N ASP A 324 -31.81 5.31 -16.03
CA ASP A 324 -32.90 5.34 -15.04
C ASP A 324 -33.88 6.50 -15.27
N THR A 325 -35.16 6.12 -15.32
CA THR A 325 -36.33 6.98 -15.42
C THR A 325 -36.96 7.11 -14.04
N GLY A 326 -36.47 8.05 -13.23
CA GLY A 326 -37.00 8.32 -11.89
C GLY A 326 -37.19 9.82 -11.65
N THR A 327 -38.44 10.29 -11.71
CA THR A 327 -38.84 11.61 -11.21
C THR A 327 -38.84 11.60 -9.68
N ASP A 328 -38.04 12.45 -9.04
CA ASP A 328 -38.31 12.87 -7.66
C ASP A 328 -38.33 14.39 -7.53
N THR A 329 -39.32 14.84 -6.78
CA THR A 329 -39.74 16.21 -6.55
C THR A 329 -39.36 16.58 -5.11
N GLY A 330 -38.22 17.25 -4.93
CA GLY A 330 -37.79 17.80 -3.65
C GLY A 330 -37.06 19.13 -3.83
N THR A 331 -37.51 20.17 -3.13
CA THR A 331 -37.08 21.56 -3.26
C THR A 331 -35.71 21.86 -2.62
N ASP A 332 -34.78 22.18 -3.52
CA ASP A 332 -33.57 23.02 -3.46
C ASP A 332 -33.52 24.15 -2.40
N THR A 333 -32.35 24.32 -1.75
CA THR A 333 -31.68 25.65 -1.64
C THR A 333 -30.15 25.52 -1.58
N GLY A 334 -29.48 25.53 -2.74
CA GLY A 334 -28.04 25.70 -2.90
C GLY A 334 -27.64 25.44 -4.35
N THR A 335 -27.48 26.50 -5.13
CA THR A 335 -27.24 26.46 -6.59
C THR A 335 -26.00 25.66 -6.97
N ASP A 336 -26.23 24.41 -7.35
CA ASP A 336 -25.36 23.53 -8.11
C ASP A 336 -25.49 23.83 -9.61
N THR A 337 -24.37 24.16 -10.27
CA THR A 337 -24.29 24.24 -11.74
C THR A 337 -23.26 23.30 -12.34
N GLY A 338 -22.94 22.20 -11.66
CA GLY A 338 -22.14 21.09 -12.19
C GLY A 338 -22.80 19.78 -11.83
N THR A 339 -23.88 19.41 -12.52
CA THR A 339 -24.64 18.17 -12.28
C THR A 339 -23.83 16.93 -12.67
N GLY A 340 -22.84 16.57 -11.84
CA GLY A 340 -22.43 15.19 -11.63
C GLY A 340 -23.36 14.59 -10.58
N THR A 341 -23.83 13.37 -10.80
CA THR A 341 -24.62 12.65 -9.79
C THR A 341 -23.73 12.48 -8.56
N VAL A 342 -24.11 13.13 -7.46
CA VAL A 342 -23.45 12.98 -6.16
C VAL A 342 -23.53 11.51 -5.74
N ALA A 343 -22.39 10.90 -5.43
CA ALA A 343 -22.34 9.51 -5.00
C ALA A 343 -23.24 9.30 -3.76
N ALA A 344 -23.94 8.17 -3.71
CA ALA A 344 -24.76 7.86 -2.54
C ALA A 344 -23.86 7.81 -1.29
N GLY A 345 -24.22 8.57 -0.26
CA GLY A 345 -23.42 8.68 0.97
C GLY A 345 -22.34 9.76 0.97
N GLU A 346 -22.15 10.50 -0.13
CA GLU A 346 -21.24 11.65 -0.19
C GLU A 346 -21.67 12.77 0.76
N LEU A 347 -20.70 13.30 1.51
CA LEU A 347 -20.89 14.34 2.51
C LEU A 347 -20.30 15.70 2.08
N ILE A 348 -19.35 15.71 1.15
CA ILE A 348 -18.74 16.93 0.60
C ILE A 348 -19.59 17.47 -0.55
N THR A 349 -20.06 18.70 -0.41
CA THR A 349 -20.91 19.35 -1.41
C THR A 349 -20.14 20.19 -2.45
N ASN A 350 -18.87 20.50 -2.19
CA ASN A 350 -18.03 21.33 -3.06
C ASN A 350 -16.59 20.80 -3.04
N GLY A 351 -16.45 19.56 -3.50
CA GLY A 351 -15.16 18.85 -3.53
C GLY A 351 -14.36 19.08 -4.80
N THR A 352 -15.05 19.39 -5.91
CA THR A 352 -14.46 19.65 -7.24
C THR A 352 -14.14 21.11 -7.48
N PHE A 353 -14.58 22.02 -6.60
CA PHE A 353 -14.34 23.46 -6.67
C PHE A 353 -14.80 24.17 -7.96
N GLU A 354 -15.58 23.52 -8.83
CA GLU A 354 -16.01 24.05 -10.14
C GLU A 354 -16.92 25.29 -10.06
N ASN A 355 -17.43 25.60 -8.87
CA ASN A 355 -18.13 26.85 -8.60
C ASN A 355 -17.17 28.06 -8.43
N ALA A 356 -15.86 27.84 -8.57
CA ALA A 356 -14.81 28.83 -8.41
C ALA A 356 -14.77 29.47 -7.01
N ASP A 357 -15.20 28.73 -5.98
CA ASP A 357 -15.25 29.19 -4.59
C ASP A 357 -14.99 28.06 -3.57
N LEU A 358 -14.78 28.45 -2.30
CA LEU A 358 -14.62 27.55 -1.16
C LEU A 358 -15.91 27.41 -0.35
N ALA A 359 -17.09 27.50 -0.96
CA ALA A 359 -18.36 27.31 -0.25
C ALA A 359 -18.39 25.92 0.43
N GLY A 360 -18.82 25.86 1.69
CA GLY A 360 -18.80 24.63 2.49
C GLY A 360 -17.49 24.37 3.24
N TRP A 361 -16.43 25.16 2.99
CA TRP A 361 -15.14 25.02 3.66
C TRP A 361 -14.87 26.19 4.62
N ALA A 362 -14.53 25.88 5.87
CA ALA A 362 -14.01 26.84 6.83
C ALA A 362 -12.52 27.08 6.58
N LEU A 363 -12.09 28.34 6.59
CA LEU A 363 -10.69 28.73 6.38
C LEU A 363 -10.03 29.04 7.72
N ASP A 364 -8.79 28.58 7.90
CA ASP A 364 -7.98 28.91 9.09
C ASP A 364 -6.49 29.06 8.72
N GLY A 365 -5.71 29.61 9.65
CA GLY A 365 -4.29 29.90 9.47
C GLY A 365 -4.01 31.29 8.87
N ALA A 366 -2.73 31.63 8.78
CA ALA A 366 -2.25 32.91 8.24
C ALA A 366 -1.76 32.82 6.78
N GLY A 367 -1.67 31.61 6.24
CA GLY A 367 -1.49 31.35 4.81
C GLY A 367 -2.73 31.67 3.99
N THR A 368 -2.62 31.47 2.68
CA THR A 368 -3.70 31.78 1.73
C THR A 368 -4.39 30.49 1.30
N ALA A 369 -5.72 30.48 1.32
CA ALA A 369 -6.56 29.43 0.75
C ALA A 369 -7.52 30.06 -0.26
N THR A 370 -7.44 29.65 -1.53
CA THR A 370 -8.25 30.20 -2.63
C THR A 370 -8.60 29.11 -3.64
N VAL A 371 -9.63 29.31 -4.46
CA VAL A 371 -9.83 28.48 -5.66
C VAL A 371 -9.15 29.13 -6.86
N VAL A 372 -8.45 28.34 -7.65
CA VAL A 372 -7.67 28.77 -8.83
C VAL A 372 -8.07 27.95 -10.04
N ASN A 373 -7.81 28.49 -11.24
CA ASN A 373 -8.05 27.82 -12.52
C ASN A 373 -6.77 27.61 -13.34
N THR A 374 -5.63 27.67 -12.67
CA THR A 374 -4.30 27.49 -13.29
C THR A 374 -3.85 26.04 -13.27
N GLU A 375 -4.36 25.26 -12.31
CA GLU A 375 -4.11 23.84 -12.10
C GLU A 375 -5.44 23.20 -11.66
N ALA A 376 -5.75 22.01 -12.16
CA ALA A 376 -6.92 21.23 -11.74
C ALA A 376 -6.70 19.74 -12.07
N SER A 377 -7.31 18.84 -11.31
CA SER A 377 -7.26 17.39 -11.50
C SER A 377 -8.54 16.91 -12.21
N GLY A 378 -8.78 17.45 -13.39
CA GLY A 378 -10.10 17.41 -14.03
C GLY A 378 -10.79 18.78 -13.91
N GLY A 379 -11.94 18.95 -14.56
CA GLY A 379 -12.63 20.24 -14.53
C GLY A 379 -11.79 21.45 -14.97
N ASN A 380 -12.02 22.59 -14.33
CA ASN A 380 -11.30 23.84 -14.56
C ASN A 380 -10.75 24.48 -13.28
N PHE A 381 -11.17 24.04 -12.09
CA PHE A 381 -10.86 24.71 -10.83
C PHE A 381 -10.36 23.71 -9.78
N SER A 382 -9.43 24.15 -8.93
CA SER A 382 -9.00 23.42 -7.74
C SER A 382 -8.79 24.37 -6.57
N ALA A 383 -8.84 23.86 -5.34
CA ALA A 383 -8.42 24.61 -4.17
C ALA A 383 -6.89 24.72 -4.13
N ASN A 384 -6.40 25.87 -3.67
CA ASN A 384 -4.98 26.17 -3.59
C ASN A 384 -4.63 26.72 -2.21
N LEU A 385 -3.73 26.01 -1.50
CA LEU A 385 -3.20 26.38 -0.20
C LEU A 385 -1.75 26.83 -0.34
N VAL A 386 -1.50 28.10 -0.04
CA VAL A 386 -0.17 28.72 -0.17
C VAL A 386 0.37 29.16 1.19
N VAL A 387 1.59 28.73 1.49
CA VAL A 387 2.39 29.21 2.63
C VAL A 387 3.78 29.60 2.17
N SER A 388 4.35 30.68 2.71
CA SER A 388 5.66 31.21 2.29
C SER A 388 6.62 31.52 3.45
N GLU A 389 6.17 31.27 4.67
CA GLU A 389 6.91 31.43 5.92
C GLU A 389 6.29 30.54 6.99
N ILE A 390 6.71 30.67 8.24
CA ILE A 390 6.25 29.83 9.37
C ILE A 390 4.77 30.07 9.71
N GLN A 391 3.89 29.44 8.94
CA GLN A 391 2.45 29.58 9.04
C GLN A 391 1.75 28.35 8.49
N ASP A 392 0.44 28.31 8.74
CA ASP A 392 -0.49 27.30 8.23
C ASP A 392 -1.45 27.94 7.23
N SER A 393 -1.84 27.20 6.20
CA SER A 393 -3.03 27.45 5.37
C SER A 393 -3.94 26.24 5.46
N ILE A 394 -5.21 26.44 5.84
CA ILE A 394 -6.12 25.37 6.19
C ILE A 394 -7.48 25.58 5.52
N ILE A 395 -8.04 24.49 4.97
CA ILE A 395 -9.46 24.36 4.67
C ILE A 395 -10.04 23.20 5.51
N LYS A 396 -11.21 23.39 6.10
CA LYS A 396 -11.90 22.38 6.92
C LYS A 396 -13.38 22.26 6.52
N ALA A 397 -13.79 21.07 6.08
CA ALA A 397 -15.20 20.69 5.98
C ALA A 397 -15.63 20.16 7.35
N ALA A 398 -16.41 20.94 8.08
CA ALA A 398 -16.68 20.69 9.51
C ALA A 398 -18.06 20.10 9.75
N ASN A 399 -18.15 19.18 10.72
CA ASN A 399 -19.40 18.64 11.28
C ASN A 399 -20.35 18.07 10.22
N LEU A 400 -19.80 17.37 9.24
CA LEU A 400 -20.51 16.65 8.19
C LEU A 400 -21.42 15.57 8.80
N ALA A 401 -22.67 15.50 8.32
CA ALA A 401 -23.67 14.53 8.76
C ALA A 401 -23.89 14.45 10.29
N ALA A 402 -23.82 15.59 10.98
CA ALA A 402 -24.02 15.67 12.43
C ALA A 402 -25.37 15.08 12.87
N GLY A 403 -25.32 14.08 13.76
CA GLY A 403 -26.50 13.36 14.27
C GLY A 403 -27.06 12.30 13.32
N GLU A 404 -26.45 12.08 12.16
CA GLU A 404 -26.87 11.10 11.15
C GLU A 404 -25.95 9.87 11.12
N LEU A 405 -24.70 10.02 11.58
CA LEU A 405 -23.69 8.96 11.61
C LEU A 405 -23.80 8.08 12.86
N THR A 406 -23.32 6.85 12.73
CA THR A 406 -23.30 5.83 13.79
C THR A 406 -21.93 5.15 13.87
N ILE A 407 -21.54 4.79 15.10
CA ILE A 407 -20.31 4.04 15.36
C ILE A 407 -20.35 2.70 14.63
N GLY A 408 -19.24 2.35 13.96
CA GLY A 408 -19.04 1.14 13.18
C GLY A 408 -19.30 1.32 11.69
N GLN A 409 -19.78 2.48 11.23
CA GLN A 409 -19.86 2.78 9.79
C GLN A 409 -18.46 2.95 9.20
N SER A 410 -18.32 2.54 7.95
CA SER A 410 -17.13 2.81 7.15
C SER A 410 -17.34 4.10 6.38
N VAL A 411 -16.31 4.95 6.34
CA VAL A 411 -16.28 6.18 5.58
C VAL A 411 -15.04 6.19 4.71
N THR A 412 -15.19 6.46 3.42
CA THR A 412 -14.07 6.67 2.50
C THR A 412 -13.83 8.16 2.33
N VAL A 413 -12.61 8.60 2.62
CA VAL A 413 -12.13 9.96 2.34
C VAL A 413 -11.17 9.91 1.17
N SER A 414 -11.42 10.67 0.11
CA SER A 414 -10.50 10.79 -1.01
C SER A 414 -10.33 12.22 -1.49
N PHE A 415 -9.19 12.51 -2.11
CA PHE A 415 -8.89 13.79 -2.75
C PHE A 415 -7.67 13.66 -3.65
N ASP A 416 -7.62 14.50 -4.67
CA ASP A 416 -6.41 14.68 -5.47
C ASP A 416 -5.56 15.79 -4.87
N LEU A 417 -4.25 15.58 -4.86
CA LEU A 417 -3.28 16.53 -4.33
C LEU A 417 -2.04 16.60 -5.22
N LYS A 418 -1.63 17.83 -5.51
CA LYS A 418 -0.36 18.21 -6.12
C LYS A 418 0.28 19.30 -5.27
N ALA A 419 1.61 19.31 -5.14
CA ALA A 419 2.31 20.35 -4.40
C ALA A 419 3.68 20.70 -4.97
N GLU A 420 3.99 22.00 -4.97
CA GLU A 420 5.33 22.51 -5.18
C GLU A 420 5.92 23.01 -3.85
N TYR A 421 7.16 22.64 -3.58
CA TYR A 421 7.87 23.02 -2.36
C TYR A 421 9.01 24.00 -2.65
N GLY A 422 9.04 25.09 -1.91
CA GLY A 422 10.19 25.97 -1.79
C GLY A 422 10.98 25.64 -0.52
N GLY A 423 12.29 25.43 -0.65
CA GLY A 423 13.15 25.15 0.50
C GLY A 423 12.82 23.84 1.22
N ALA A 424 13.25 23.71 2.48
CA ALA A 424 12.98 22.55 3.31
C ALA A 424 12.01 22.91 4.45
N GLY A 425 11.34 21.90 5.02
CA GLY A 425 10.50 22.06 6.22
C GLY A 425 9.01 22.33 5.94
N GLY A 426 8.57 22.21 4.69
CA GLY A 426 7.16 22.24 4.31
C GLY A 426 6.53 20.86 4.42
N VAL A 427 5.31 20.80 4.93
CA VAL A 427 4.52 19.57 5.09
C VAL A 427 3.05 19.84 4.77
N ILE A 428 2.37 18.85 4.23
CA ILE A 428 0.92 18.88 3.99
C ILE A 428 0.28 17.76 4.83
N PHE A 429 -0.87 18.03 5.43
CA PHE A 429 -1.63 17.06 6.21
C PHE A 429 -3.07 17.00 5.72
N ALA A 430 -3.63 15.79 5.73
CA ALA A 430 -5.07 15.58 5.74
C ALA A 430 -5.45 14.92 7.06
N GLN A 431 -6.51 15.41 7.69
CA GLN A 431 -6.93 14.99 9.02
C GLN A 431 -8.44 14.78 9.05
N PHE A 432 -8.87 13.64 9.59
CA PHE A 432 -10.27 13.28 9.69
C PHE A 432 -10.67 13.05 11.14
N PHE A 433 -11.70 13.76 11.56
CA PHE A 433 -12.06 13.89 12.96
C PHE A 433 -13.45 13.30 13.21
N HIS A 434 -13.57 12.52 14.29
CA HIS A 434 -14.85 12.23 14.90
C HIS A 434 -15.21 13.41 15.82
N GLU A 435 -16.39 13.98 15.61
CA GLU A 435 -16.85 15.15 16.36
C GLU A 435 -17.96 14.71 17.32
N SER A 436 -17.86 15.13 18.58
CA SER A 436 -18.97 14.97 19.52
C SER A 436 -19.95 16.15 19.42
N SER A 437 -21.21 15.92 19.79
CA SER A 437 -22.21 16.99 19.93
C SER A 437 -21.92 17.93 21.11
N THR A 438 -20.90 17.63 21.92
CA THR A 438 -20.39 18.53 22.96
C THR A 438 -19.43 19.54 22.35
N GLU A 439 -19.77 20.82 22.48
CA GLU A 439 -19.00 21.92 21.88
C GLU A 439 -17.51 21.87 22.24
N GLY A 440 -16.65 21.87 21.20
CA GLY A 440 -15.20 21.91 21.34
C GLY A 440 -14.53 20.57 21.71
N ALA A 441 -15.26 19.46 21.69
CA ALA A 441 -14.71 18.13 21.94
C ALA A 441 -14.66 17.30 20.65
N THR A 442 -13.47 17.22 20.06
CA THR A 442 -13.09 16.22 19.07
C THR A 442 -12.63 14.96 19.81
N ASN A 443 -13.10 13.80 19.40
CA ASN A 443 -12.92 12.54 20.11
C ASN A 443 -12.45 11.44 19.17
N GLY A 444 -11.39 11.70 18.41
CA GLY A 444 -10.69 10.73 17.57
C GLY A 444 -9.26 11.22 17.31
N ASP A 445 -8.39 10.36 16.80
CA ASP A 445 -6.96 10.69 16.64
C ASP A 445 -6.64 11.61 15.45
N GLY A 446 -7.66 12.04 14.69
CA GLY A 446 -7.52 13.09 13.68
C GLY A 446 -6.66 12.72 12.47
N GLY A 447 -5.95 11.59 12.47
CA GLY A 447 -5.13 11.12 11.37
C GLY A 447 -5.95 10.36 10.33
N LEU A 448 -5.60 10.51 9.06
CA LEU A 448 -6.10 9.67 7.96
C LEU A 448 -5.00 8.66 7.60
N GLY A 449 -5.36 7.38 7.46
CA GLY A 449 -4.41 6.34 7.05
C GLY A 449 -3.21 6.19 8.00
N ASN A 450 -3.37 5.36 9.04
CA ASN A 450 -2.34 5.04 10.03
C ASN A 450 -1.72 6.22 10.82
N GLY A 451 -2.34 7.42 10.80
CA GLY A 451 -2.09 8.48 11.79
C GLY A 451 -1.85 9.89 11.24
N LEU A 452 -1.12 10.72 11.98
CA LEU A 452 -0.89 12.15 11.67
C LEU A 452 0.33 12.39 10.76
N ALA A 453 0.68 11.42 9.90
CA ALA A 453 1.84 11.55 9.04
C ALA A 453 1.63 12.63 7.96
N PRO A 454 2.67 13.41 7.59
CA PRO A 454 2.58 14.29 6.44
C PRO A 454 2.35 13.51 5.13
N LEU A 455 1.54 14.09 4.24
CA LEU A 455 1.32 13.56 2.91
C LEU A 455 2.55 13.76 2.02
N ALA A 456 2.96 12.71 1.31
CA ALA A 456 4.08 12.73 0.37
C ALA A 456 3.67 13.29 -1.00
N ALA A 457 3.11 14.50 -1.03
CA ALA A 457 2.69 15.15 -2.27
C ALA A 457 3.90 15.50 -3.16
N THR A 458 3.71 15.37 -4.47
CA THR A 458 4.72 15.67 -5.49
C THR A 458 4.25 16.77 -6.43
N SER A 459 5.08 17.16 -7.40
CA SER A 459 4.71 18.13 -8.44
C SER A 459 3.71 17.60 -9.48
N ASP A 460 3.39 16.31 -9.42
CA ASP A 460 2.37 15.67 -10.24
C ASP A 460 1.12 15.40 -9.38
N TRP A 461 -0.06 15.38 -10.02
CA TRP A 461 -1.30 15.04 -9.33
C TRP A 461 -1.28 13.58 -8.84
N GLN A 462 -1.67 13.39 -7.59
CA GLN A 462 -1.79 12.09 -6.95
C GLN A 462 -3.15 12.01 -6.26
N THR A 463 -3.83 10.89 -6.42
CA THR A 463 -5.06 10.59 -5.68
C THR A 463 -4.71 9.94 -4.35
N PHE A 464 -5.23 10.51 -3.26
CA PHE A 464 -5.18 9.94 -1.93
C PHE A 464 -6.57 9.42 -1.58
N SER A 465 -6.65 8.23 -1.00
CA SER A 465 -7.90 7.61 -0.58
C SER A 465 -7.68 6.80 0.70
N TYR A 466 -8.56 6.97 1.67
CA TYR A 466 -8.48 6.38 3.00
C TYR A 466 -9.84 5.86 3.42
N ASN A 467 -9.89 4.65 3.96
CA ASN A 467 -11.08 4.11 4.59
C ASN A 467 -10.94 4.23 6.10
N GLU A 468 -11.89 4.92 6.73
CA GLU A 468 -11.95 5.13 8.16
C GLU A 468 -13.18 4.43 8.74
N THR A 469 -13.01 3.73 9.86
CA THR A 469 -14.14 3.21 10.62
C THR A 469 -14.47 4.19 11.73
N LEU A 470 -15.74 4.60 11.80
CA LEU A 470 -16.21 5.48 12.87
C LEU A 470 -16.23 4.73 14.21
N ASP A 471 -15.14 4.78 14.97
CA ASP A 471 -14.92 3.92 16.15
C ASP A 471 -15.20 4.62 17.50
N THR A 472 -15.41 5.93 17.48
CA THR A 472 -15.70 6.77 18.64
C THR A 472 -16.94 7.64 18.39
N ASP A 473 -17.32 8.45 19.38
CA ASP A 473 -18.59 9.20 19.34
C ASP A 473 -18.66 10.24 18.21
N VAL A 474 -19.42 9.94 17.17
CA VAL A 474 -19.69 10.81 16.01
C VAL A 474 -21.00 11.59 16.12
N SER A 475 -21.52 11.83 17.33
CA SER A 475 -22.80 12.53 17.50
C SER A 475 -22.80 13.97 16.97
N GLY A 476 -21.63 14.60 16.85
CA GLY A 476 -21.41 15.90 16.21
C GLY A 476 -21.00 15.79 14.73
N GLY A 477 -21.02 14.59 14.15
CA GLY A 477 -20.64 14.31 12.77
C GLY A 477 -19.16 13.96 12.63
N VAL A 478 -18.63 14.20 11.43
CA VAL A 478 -17.20 14.08 11.12
C VAL A 478 -16.67 15.37 10.50
N SER A 479 -15.37 15.61 10.58
CA SER A 479 -14.75 16.73 9.89
C SER A 479 -13.51 16.31 9.11
N LEU A 480 -13.32 16.86 7.92
CA LEU A 480 -12.09 16.74 7.13
C LEU A 480 -11.34 18.06 7.13
N MET A 481 -10.05 18.04 7.46
CA MET A 481 -9.17 19.20 7.40
C MET A 481 -7.99 18.91 6.46
N LEU A 482 -7.74 19.81 5.53
CA LEU A 482 -6.58 19.80 4.64
C LEU A 482 -5.72 21.02 4.95
N LYS A 483 -4.43 20.78 5.18
CA LYS A 483 -3.52 21.78 5.76
C LYS A 483 -2.17 21.76 5.06
N ALA A 484 -1.70 22.91 4.59
CA ALA A 484 -0.31 23.15 4.23
C ALA A 484 0.38 23.93 5.35
N SER A 485 1.58 23.51 5.76
CA SER A 485 2.29 24.05 6.92
C SER A 485 3.79 24.17 6.67
N CYS A 486 4.35 25.33 6.96
CA CYS A 486 5.79 25.55 6.92
C CYS A 486 6.39 25.65 8.33
N GLY A 487 7.47 24.89 8.57
CA GLY A 487 8.28 25.01 9.77
C GLY A 487 9.17 26.26 9.78
N ALA A 488 9.97 26.43 10.85
CA ALA A 488 10.83 27.60 11.06
C ALA A 488 12.05 27.69 10.11
N VAL A 489 12.11 26.89 9.06
CA VAL A 489 13.24 26.83 8.13
C VAL A 489 13.13 27.98 7.13
N ALA A 490 14.21 28.77 7.02
CA ALA A 490 14.24 29.89 6.10
C ALA A 490 14.08 29.43 4.65
N GLY A 491 13.15 30.08 3.92
CA GLY A 491 12.84 29.74 2.54
C GLY A 491 11.82 28.61 2.38
N CYS A 492 11.24 28.10 3.47
CA CYS A 492 10.10 27.19 3.39
C CYS A 492 8.93 27.87 2.69
N ALA A 493 8.43 27.25 1.63
CA ALA A 493 7.19 27.62 0.97
C ALA A 493 6.50 26.35 0.45
N ILE A 494 5.18 26.41 0.34
CA ILE A 494 4.35 25.36 -0.27
C ILE A 494 3.31 26.06 -1.13
N ASP A 495 3.13 25.55 -2.34
CA ASP A 495 2.02 25.84 -3.23
C ASP A 495 1.29 24.51 -3.49
N ALA A 496 0.22 24.24 -2.74
CA ALA A 496 -0.50 22.98 -2.76
C ALA A 496 -1.86 23.12 -3.45
N TYR A 497 -2.15 22.26 -4.41
CA TYR A 497 -3.39 22.20 -5.18
C TYR A 497 -4.15 20.95 -4.78
N ILE A 498 -5.44 21.11 -4.46
CA ILE A 498 -6.32 20.07 -3.95
C ILE A 498 -7.59 20.07 -4.79
N ASP A 499 -8.01 18.91 -5.23
CA ASP A 499 -9.19 18.76 -6.07
C ASP A 499 -9.93 17.45 -5.79
N ASN A 500 -11.13 17.29 -6.34
CA ASN A 500 -11.96 16.08 -6.24
C ASN A 500 -12.11 15.54 -4.80
N VAL A 501 -12.30 16.41 -3.82
CA VAL A 501 -12.40 16.00 -2.42
C VAL A 501 -13.75 15.33 -2.14
N SER A 502 -13.72 14.16 -1.54
CA SER A 502 -14.88 13.31 -1.29
C SER A 502 -14.81 12.70 0.10
N VAL A 503 -15.97 12.59 0.76
CA VAL A 503 -16.17 11.86 2.01
C VAL A 503 -17.46 11.06 1.87
N ILE A 504 -17.36 9.75 1.62
CA ILE A 504 -18.51 8.87 1.36
C ILE A 504 -18.73 7.94 2.54
N VAL A 505 -19.96 7.89 3.05
CA VAL A 505 -20.40 6.88 4.01
C VAL A 505 -20.82 5.61 3.26
N ASN A 506 -20.18 4.48 3.57
CA ASN A 506 -20.39 3.18 2.92
C ASN A 506 -21.46 2.30 3.58
#